data_AF-A0A9R1V2L8-F1
#
_entry.id   AF-A0A9R1V2L8-F1
#
_cell.length_a   1.000
_cell.length_b   1.000
_cell.length_c   1.000
_cell.angle_alpha   90.00
_cell.angle_beta   90.00
_cell.angle_gamma   90.00
#
_symmetry.space_group_name_H-M   'P 1'
#
loop_
_entity.id
_entity.type
_entity.pdbx_description
1 polymer ?
#
loop_
_entity_poly.entity_id
_entity_poly.type
_entity_poly.pdbx_seq_one_letter_code
_entity_poly.pdbx_strand_id
1 'polypeptide(L)'
;MARKNLGCSSSSSFLVLLAVGSFFATYNLITLVVHNRTVNHAKYTFDPLVVMPDNVKRTGGKKVLFHVALTATDAPYSKWQCRIMYYWYKKTRDMEGSEMGKFTRILHSGQPDNLMDEIPTFVVDPLPSGLDRGYIVLNRPWAFVQWLERVTIEEEYILMAEPDHIFVNPLPNLARGEYPAGFPFFYIKPDENENIIRKYYPKEKGPVTNIDPIGNSPVIIRKDILEKIAPTWMNVSLRMKDDPETDKKFGWVLEMYAYAVASALHGVQHILRKDFMLQPPWDLEIGYRFIIHYTYGCDYNMKGELTYGKIGEWRFDKRSHLRGPPPRNISMPPPGVPESVRTLVKMVNEATANIPGWDAT
;
A
#
# COMPACT_ATOMS: atom_id res chain seq x y z
N MET A 1 -8.50 47.91 -30.53
CA MET A 1 -9.11 47.84 -29.18
C MET A 1 -9.61 46.43 -28.93
N ALA A 2 -9.36 45.91 -27.74
CA ALA A 2 -9.26 44.49 -27.40
C ALA A 2 -10.58 43.71 -27.46
N ARG A 3 -10.53 42.47 -27.96
CA ARG A 3 -11.50 41.40 -27.66
C ARG A 3 -10.93 40.54 -26.52
N LYS A 4 -11.65 40.48 -25.39
CA LYS A 4 -11.38 39.56 -24.28
C LYS A 4 -11.78 38.14 -24.68
N ASN A 5 -10.84 37.20 -24.60
CA ASN A 5 -11.12 35.76 -24.60
C ASN A 5 -11.57 35.36 -23.19
N LEU A 6 -12.75 34.76 -23.06
CA LEU A 6 -13.13 33.98 -21.88
C LEU A 6 -12.78 32.52 -22.16
N GLY A 7 -11.76 32.02 -21.48
CA GLY A 7 -11.38 30.61 -21.47
C GLY A 7 -12.33 29.80 -20.60
N CYS A 8 -12.84 28.71 -21.18
CA CYS A 8 -13.62 27.69 -20.49
C CYS A 8 -12.64 26.75 -19.75
N SER A 9 -12.58 26.83 -18.43
CA SER A 9 -11.77 25.97 -17.56
C SER A 9 -12.70 25.20 -16.61
N SER A 10 -13.42 24.20 -17.12
CA SER A 10 -14.31 23.36 -16.31
C SER A 10 -14.42 21.90 -16.78
N SER A 11 -13.64 21.48 -17.78
CA SER A 11 -13.76 20.14 -18.39
C SER A 11 -12.81 19.08 -17.82
N SER A 12 -11.62 19.44 -17.33
CA SER A 12 -10.62 18.44 -16.89
C SER A 12 -10.90 17.83 -15.51
N SER A 13 -11.41 18.60 -14.56
CA SER A 13 -11.72 18.13 -13.20
C SER A 13 -12.97 17.25 -13.14
N PHE A 14 -13.89 17.38 -14.10
CA PHE A 14 -15.12 16.58 -14.17
C PHE A 14 -14.86 15.17 -14.75
N LEU A 15 -13.92 15.05 -15.69
CA LEU A 15 -13.52 13.76 -16.27
C LEU A 15 -12.75 12.87 -15.28
N VAL A 16 -11.93 13.47 -14.39
CA VAL A 16 -11.23 12.75 -13.32
C VAL A 16 -12.23 12.18 -12.29
N LEU A 17 -13.28 12.93 -11.94
CA LEU A 17 -14.33 12.48 -11.02
C LEU A 17 -15.20 11.36 -11.61
N LEU A 18 -15.49 11.40 -12.91
CA LEU A 18 -16.26 10.35 -13.60
C LEU A 18 -15.47 9.04 -13.74
N ALA A 19 -14.16 9.12 -13.97
CA ALA A 19 -13.28 7.95 -14.02
C ALA A 19 -13.07 7.34 -12.62
N VAL A 20 -13.07 8.12 -11.54
CA VAL A 20 -13.03 7.57 -10.18
C VAL A 20 -14.41 6.98 -9.78
N GLY A 21 -15.50 7.64 -10.20
CA GLY A 21 -16.89 7.28 -9.93
C GLY A 21 -17.35 5.94 -10.54
N SER A 22 -17.02 5.69 -11.81
CA SER A 22 -17.50 4.51 -12.56
C SER A 22 -16.80 3.20 -12.17
N PHE A 23 -15.62 3.27 -11.54
CA PHE A 23 -14.89 2.10 -11.01
C PHE A 23 -15.38 1.65 -9.63
N PHE A 24 -16.09 2.50 -8.87
CA PHE A 24 -16.71 2.11 -7.59
C PHE A 24 -17.73 0.99 -7.75
N ALA A 25 -18.46 0.95 -8.86
CA ALA A 25 -19.50 -0.06 -9.07
C ALA A 25 -18.90 -1.44 -9.38
N THR A 26 -17.88 -1.51 -10.24
CA THR A 26 -17.28 -2.76 -10.69
C THR A 26 -16.33 -3.38 -9.66
N TYR A 27 -15.53 -2.57 -8.95
CA TYR A 27 -14.61 -3.08 -7.91
C TYR A 27 -15.34 -3.58 -6.67
N ASN A 28 -16.38 -2.87 -6.19
CA ASN A 28 -17.20 -3.34 -5.08
C ASN A 28 -17.99 -4.61 -5.43
N LEU A 29 -18.47 -4.75 -6.68
CA LEU A 29 -19.20 -5.93 -7.14
C LEU A 29 -18.29 -7.17 -7.21
N ILE A 30 -17.04 -7.03 -7.69
CA ILE A 30 -16.07 -8.13 -7.70
C ILE A 30 -15.71 -8.54 -6.27
N THR A 31 -15.54 -7.59 -5.36
CA THR A 31 -15.23 -7.86 -3.94
C THR A 31 -16.38 -8.60 -3.25
N LEU A 32 -17.64 -8.23 -3.54
CA LEU A 32 -18.85 -8.91 -3.05
C LEU A 32 -18.92 -10.39 -3.50
N VAL A 33 -18.64 -10.66 -4.77
CA VAL A 33 -18.73 -12.01 -5.36
C VAL A 33 -17.60 -12.92 -4.85
N VAL A 34 -16.40 -12.37 -4.64
CA VAL A 34 -15.24 -13.13 -4.14
C VAL A 34 -15.38 -13.44 -2.65
N HIS A 35 -15.87 -12.50 -1.84
CA HIS A 35 -16.00 -12.72 -0.39
C HIS A 35 -17.05 -13.78 -0.04
N ASN A 36 -18.21 -13.79 -0.73
CA ASN A 36 -19.24 -14.83 -0.56
C ASN A 36 -18.72 -16.25 -0.85
N ARG A 37 -17.67 -16.40 -1.66
CA ARG A 37 -17.02 -17.71 -1.89
C ARG A 37 -15.99 -18.08 -0.82
N THR A 38 -15.40 -17.10 -0.14
CA THR A 38 -14.29 -17.33 0.80
C THR A 38 -14.77 -17.67 2.21
N VAL A 39 -15.96 -17.17 2.61
CA VAL A 39 -16.57 -17.44 3.93
C VAL A 39 -16.85 -18.95 4.15
N ASN A 40 -16.97 -19.75 3.09
CA ASN A 40 -17.25 -21.19 3.20
C ASN A 40 -16.01 -22.09 3.41
N HIS A 41 -14.78 -21.55 3.43
CA HIS A 41 -13.58 -22.36 3.63
C HIS A 41 -12.52 -21.66 4.48
N ALA A 42 -12.69 -21.66 5.80
CA ALA A 42 -11.57 -21.41 6.72
C ALA A 42 -11.76 -22.12 8.06
N LYS A 43 -11.42 -23.42 8.11
CA LYS A 43 -10.95 -24.05 9.35
C LYS A 43 -9.44 -23.82 9.42
N TYR A 44 -9.02 -23.04 10.41
CA TYR A 44 -7.63 -22.67 10.67
C TYR A 44 -6.75 -23.91 10.92
N THR A 45 -5.73 -24.09 10.09
CA THR A 45 -4.48 -24.77 10.43
C THR A 45 -3.35 -23.96 9.82
N PHE A 46 -2.34 -23.63 10.63
CA PHE A 46 -1.15 -22.91 10.22
C PHE A 46 -0.32 -23.81 9.31
N ASP A 47 -0.08 -23.36 8.08
CA ASP A 47 1.05 -23.83 7.29
C ASP A 47 1.61 -22.62 6.52
N PRO A 48 2.88 -22.22 6.71
CA PRO A 48 3.50 -21.31 5.77
C PRO A 48 3.48 -22.01 4.40
N LEU A 49 2.86 -21.38 3.40
CA LEU A 49 2.75 -21.94 2.04
C LEU A 49 4.11 -22.13 1.34
N VAL A 50 5.23 -21.99 2.05
CA VAL A 50 6.59 -22.44 1.69
C VAL A 50 7.27 -22.93 2.98
N VAL A 51 7.69 -24.20 3.01
CA VAL A 51 8.44 -24.80 4.13
C VAL A 51 9.85 -24.20 4.19
N MET A 52 10.23 -23.68 5.36
CA MET A 52 11.51 -23.03 5.61
C MET A 52 12.66 -24.06 5.73
N PRO A 53 13.85 -23.80 5.16
CA PRO A 53 15.05 -24.58 5.49
C PRO A 53 15.54 -24.29 6.92
N ASP A 54 15.99 -25.33 7.62
CA ASP A 54 16.29 -25.30 9.07
C ASP A 54 17.42 -24.34 9.47
N ASN A 55 18.30 -23.97 8.53
CA ASN A 55 19.42 -23.05 8.74
C ASN A 55 19.02 -21.57 8.87
N VAL A 56 17.74 -21.22 8.67
CA VAL A 56 17.23 -19.84 8.72
C VAL A 56 16.39 -19.56 9.99
N LYS A 57 16.42 -20.45 10.99
CA LYS A 57 15.82 -20.21 12.32
C LYS A 57 16.73 -19.27 13.13
N ARG A 58 16.18 -18.13 13.61
CA ARG A 58 16.92 -17.14 14.41
C ARG A 58 17.56 -17.81 15.63
N THR A 59 18.88 -17.92 15.62
CA THR A 59 19.70 -18.06 16.82
C THR A 59 19.87 -16.66 17.42
N GLY A 60 19.77 -16.52 18.75
CA GLY A 60 19.66 -15.22 19.45
C GLY A 60 20.75 -14.19 19.08
N GLY A 61 20.42 -13.30 18.14
CA GLY A 61 21.31 -12.29 17.59
C GLY A 61 20.76 -10.86 17.71
N LYS A 62 21.65 -9.88 17.52
CA LYS A 62 21.42 -8.43 17.52
C LYS A 62 20.17 -8.07 16.69
N LYS A 63 19.34 -7.13 17.19
CA LYS A 63 18.19 -6.59 16.45
C LYS A 63 18.64 -6.13 15.06
N VAL A 64 17.96 -6.61 14.02
CA VAL A 64 18.25 -6.24 12.64
C VAL A 64 17.18 -5.26 12.17
N LEU A 65 17.51 -3.98 12.24
CA LEU A 65 16.58 -2.90 11.94
C LEU A 65 16.25 -2.82 10.44
N PHE A 66 15.07 -2.31 10.14
CA PHE A 66 14.67 -1.94 8.77
C PHE A 66 14.25 -0.47 8.67
N HIS A 67 14.66 0.20 7.60
CA HIS A 67 14.23 1.56 7.28
C HIS A 67 12.78 1.55 6.79
N VAL A 68 11.93 2.44 7.29
CA VAL A 68 10.55 2.58 6.80
C VAL A 68 10.52 3.58 5.65
N ALA A 69 10.18 3.13 4.45
CA ALA A 69 10.08 3.95 3.26
C ALA A 69 8.61 4.05 2.80
N LEU A 70 8.10 5.27 2.77
CA LEU A 70 6.73 5.58 2.38
C LEU A 70 6.72 6.44 1.12
N THR A 71 6.17 5.96 0.01
CA THR A 71 5.98 6.81 -1.19
C THR A 71 4.73 7.67 -1.07
N ALA A 72 4.82 8.94 -1.45
CA ALA A 72 3.73 9.90 -1.28
C ALA A 72 3.65 10.94 -2.40
N THR A 73 2.45 11.49 -2.58
CA THR A 73 2.21 12.68 -3.40
C THR A 73 2.05 13.92 -2.51
N ASP A 74 2.06 15.10 -3.13
CA ASP A 74 1.76 16.38 -2.50
C ASP A 74 0.25 16.67 -2.39
N ALA A 75 -0.61 15.74 -2.83
CA ALA A 75 -2.06 15.90 -2.76
C ALA A 75 -2.54 15.90 -1.30
N PRO A 76 -3.54 16.74 -0.92
CA PRO A 76 -4.11 16.76 0.42
C PRO A 76 -4.50 15.38 0.94
N TYR A 77 -5.08 14.55 0.05
CA TYR A 77 -5.39 13.16 0.31
C TYR A 77 -4.18 12.37 0.83
N SER A 78 -3.03 12.41 0.15
CA SER A 78 -1.84 11.67 0.56
C SER A 78 -1.21 12.28 1.82
N LYS A 79 -1.21 13.62 1.92
CA LYS A 79 -0.64 14.35 3.06
C LYS A 79 -1.22 13.92 4.39
N TRP A 80 -2.54 13.99 4.57
CA TRP A 80 -3.14 13.66 5.87
C TRP A 80 -2.93 12.19 6.25
N GLN A 81 -2.92 11.29 5.27
CA GLN A 81 -2.62 9.87 5.47
C GLN A 81 -1.17 9.68 5.97
N CYS A 82 -0.19 10.32 5.32
CA CYS A 82 1.22 10.29 5.73
C CYS A 82 1.41 10.76 7.18
N ARG A 83 0.71 11.82 7.60
CA ARG A 83 0.81 12.35 8.97
C ARG A 83 0.31 11.35 10.02
N ILE A 84 -0.82 10.69 9.76
CA ILE A 84 -1.35 9.63 10.65
C ILE A 84 -0.38 8.45 10.71
N MET A 85 0.09 7.98 9.56
CA MET A 85 1.05 6.88 9.47
C MET A 85 2.34 7.20 10.24
N TYR A 86 2.89 8.40 10.05
CA TYR A 86 4.10 8.85 10.73
C TYR A 86 3.91 9.02 12.26
N TYR A 87 2.75 9.51 12.70
CA TYR A 87 2.39 9.56 14.11
C TYR A 87 2.45 8.17 14.76
N TRP A 88 1.85 7.16 14.12
CA TRP A 88 1.85 5.79 14.62
C TRP A 88 3.20 5.10 14.50
N TYR A 89 3.97 5.38 13.45
CA TYR A 89 5.38 4.97 13.37
C TYR A 89 6.18 5.44 14.59
N LYS A 90 6.11 6.73 14.94
CA LYS A 90 6.84 7.28 16.09
C LYS A 90 6.48 6.58 17.39
N LYS A 91 5.20 6.27 17.60
CA LYS A 91 4.74 5.57 18.82
C LYS A 91 5.17 4.11 18.85
N THR A 92 5.15 3.42 17.72
CA THR A 92 5.37 1.97 17.66
C THR A 92 6.83 1.58 17.52
N ARG A 93 7.68 2.46 16.97
CA ARG A 93 9.10 2.18 16.74
C ARG A 93 9.86 1.84 18.02
N ASP A 94 9.55 2.54 19.10
CA ASP A 94 10.29 2.42 20.37
C ASP A 94 9.66 1.38 21.32
N MET A 95 8.61 0.68 20.87
CA MET A 95 7.98 -0.41 21.64
C MET A 95 8.85 -1.67 21.65
N GLU A 96 8.76 -2.43 22.74
CA GLU A 96 9.41 -3.74 22.84
C GLU A 96 8.94 -4.66 21.71
N GLY A 97 9.89 -5.40 21.10
CA GLY A 97 9.63 -6.25 19.94
C GLY A 97 9.67 -5.53 18.59
N SER A 98 9.69 -4.19 18.54
CA SER A 98 9.89 -3.48 17.28
C SER A 98 11.35 -3.51 16.82
N GLU A 99 11.53 -3.66 15.51
CA GLU A 99 12.81 -3.53 14.80
C GLU A 99 12.72 -2.44 13.71
N MET A 100 11.81 -1.47 13.86
CA MET A 100 11.75 -0.31 12.97
C MET A 100 12.96 0.61 13.21
N GLY A 101 13.66 0.97 12.13
CA GLY A 101 14.75 1.95 12.11
C GLY A 101 14.24 3.35 11.77
N LYS A 102 15.04 4.09 10.99
CA LYS A 102 14.69 5.43 10.46
C LYS A 102 13.51 5.37 9.49
N PHE A 103 13.00 6.54 9.16
CA PHE A 103 11.84 6.74 8.29
C PHE A 103 12.18 7.72 7.18
N THR A 104 11.70 7.46 5.96
CA THR A 104 11.71 8.43 4.86
C THR A 104 10.36 8.42 4.15
N ARG A 105 9.76 9.61 4.02
CA ARG A 105 8.71 9.86 3.03
C ARG A 105 9.38 10.22 1.70
N ILE A 106 9.21 9.37 0.69
CA ILE A 106 9.70 9.61 -0.66
C ILE A 106 8.61 10.39 -1.41
N LEU A 107 8.78 11.71 -1.48
CA LEU A 107 7.82 12.63 -2.09
C LEU A 107 8.10 12.75 -3.59
N HIS A 108 7.24 12.16 -4.41
CA HIS A 108 7.43 12.09 -5.87
C HIS A 108 6.61 13.15 -6.63
N SER A 109 6.57 14.36 -6.09
CA SER A 109 5.96 15.55 -6.73
C SER A 109 6.98 16.40 -7.50
N GLY A 110 8.28 16.15 -7.32
CA GLY A 110 9.36 16.98 -7.85
C GLY A 110 9.55 18.31 -7.13
N GLN A 111 8.76 18.60 -6.09
CA GLN A 111 8.84 19.86 -5.34
C GLN A 111 8.66 19.61 -3.82
N PRO A 112 9.35 20.39 -2.96
CA PRO A 112 9.14 20.30 -1.53
C PRO A 112 7.71 20.71 -1.13
N ASP A 113 7.24 20.21 0.02
CA ASP A 113 5.96 20.61 0.60
C ASP A 113 6.10 20.94 2.10
N ASN A 114 5.01 21.41 2.69
CA ASN A 114 4.95 21.82 4.09
C ASN A 114 5.10 20.67 5.11
N LEU A 115 5.04 19.40 4.70
CA LEU A 115 5.24 18.27 5.61
C LEU A 115 6.72 17.92 5.80
N MET A 116 7.64 18.54 5.07
CA MET A 116 9.08 18.32 5.24
C MET A 116 9.60 18.78 6.61
N ASP A 117 8.91 19.74 7.24
CA ASP A 117 9.21 20.19 8.61
C ASP A 117 8.75 19.18 9.68
N GLU A 118 7.85 18.25 9.33
CA GLU A 118 7.27 17.27 10.25
C GLU A 118 7.78 15.85 10.01
N ILE A 119 7.92 15.44 8.75
CA ILE A 119 8.22 14.07 8.32
C ILE A 119 9.54 14.10 7.55
N PRO A 120 10.56 13.31 7.95
CA PRO A 120 11.79 13.17 7.18
C PRO A 120 11.44 12.79 5.73
N THR A 121 11.77 13.67 4.79
CA THR A 121 11.30 13.59 3.40
C THR A 121 12.47 13.68 2.45
N PHE A 122 12.44 12.84 1.42
CA PHE A 122 13.32 12.96 0.26
C PHE A 122 12.47 13.25 -0.98
N VAL A 123 12.76 14.36 -1.67
CA VAL A 123 12.03 14.77 -2.87
C VAL A 123 12.65 14.13 -4.09
N VAL A 124 11.81 13.53 -4.93
CA VAL A 124 12.20 12.92 -6.21
C VAL A 124 11.27 13.42 -7.31
N ASP A 125 11.75 13.35 -8.54
CA ASP A 125 10.96 13.81 -9.69
C ASP A 125 9.84 12.80 -10.00
N PRO A 126 8.65 13.26 -10.41
CA PRO A 126 7.67 12.37 -11.01
C PRO A 126 8.19 11.82 -12.33
N LEU A 127 7.50 10.82 -12.87
CA LEU A 127 7.71 10.39 -14.25
C LEU A 127 7.49 11.58 -15.20
N PRO A 128 8.27 11.65 -16.30
CA PRO A 128 8.02 12.62 -17.36
C PRO A 128 6.56 12.62 -17.81
N SER A 129 6.04 13.82 -18.06
CA SER A 129 4.64 14.05 -18.42
C SER A 129 4.17 13.09 -19.52
N GLY A 130 3.06 12.39 -19.26
CA GLY A 130 2.41 11.48 -20.22
C GLY A 130 2.87 10.02 -20.13
N LEU A 131 4.02 9.72 -19.51
CA LEU A 131 4.46 8.33 -19.35
C LEU A 131 3.60 7.54 -18.36
N ASP A 132 3.05 8.20 -17.36
CA ASP A 132 2.15 7.56 -16.39
C ASP A 132 0.75 7.29 -16.97
N ARG A 133 0.40 7.90 -18.11
CA ARG A 133 -0.93 7.82 -18.75
C ARG A 133 -2.08 8.05 -17.77
N GLY A 134 -1.90 8.94 -16.81
CA GLY A 134 -2.86 9.24 -15.75
C GLY A 134 -2.95 8.19 -14.62
N TYR A 135 -2.09 7.17 -14.65
CA TYR A 135 -1.96 6.17 -13.59
C TYR A 135 -0.80 6.55 -12.66
N ILE A 136 -1.11 7.42 -11.69
CA ILE A 136 -0.14 8.03 -10.77
C ILE A 136 0.73 7.02 -9.99
N VAL A 137 0.24 5.79 -9.82
CA VAL A 137 0.94 4.71 -9.11
C VAL A 137 2.27 4.33 -9.78
N LEU A 138 2.44 4.60 -11.09
CA LEU A 138 3.72 4.36 -11.79
C LEU A 138 4.87 5.24 -11.28
N ASN A 139 4.57 6.34 -10.59
CA ASN A 139 5.60 7.15 -9.95
C ASN A 139 6.27 6.42 -8.79
N ARG A 140 5.65 5.39 -8.21
CA ARG A 140 6.18 4.64 -7.06
C ARG A 140 7.48 3.89 -7.38
N PRO A 141 7.55 2.99 -8.38
CA PRO A 141 8.81 2.35 -8.73
C PRO A 141 9.89 3.37 -9.11
N TRP A 142 9.51 4.44 -9.81
CA TRP A 142 10.45 5.50 -10.18
C TRP A 142 10.99 6.27 -8.97
N ALA A 143 10.15 6.50 -7.96
CA ALA A 143 10.54 7.11 -6.71
C ALA A 143 11.58 6.26 -5.96
N PHE A 144 11.38 4.94 -5.92
CA PHE A 144 12.35 4.02 -5.31
C PHE A 144 13.69 4.00 -6.05
N VAL A 145 13.69 3.97 -7.39
CA VAL A 145 14.93 4.05 -8.18
C VAL A 145 15.74 5.30 -7.80
N GLN A 146 15.11 6.48 -7.86
CA GLN A 146 15.80 7.73 -7.54
C GLN A 146 16.24 7.81 -6.07
N TRP A 147 15.42 7.33 -5.14
CA TRP A 147 15.75 7.37 -3.71
C TRP A 147 16.93 6.46 -3.37
N LEU A 148 16.94 5.22 -3.88
CA LEU A 148 18.01 4.25 -3.66
C LEU A 148 19.34 4.71 -4.27
N GLU A 149 19.31 5.38 -5.43
CA GLU A 149 20.52 5.90 -6.09
C GLU A 149 21.15 7.09 -5.36
N ARG A 150 20.35 7.87 -4.61
CA ARG A 150 20.75 9.20 -4.12
C ARG A 150 20.87 9.29 -2.60
N VAL A 151 20.32 8.34 -1.85
CA VAL A 151 20.29 8.38 -0.37
C VAL A 151 21.14 7.26 0.23
N THR A 152 21.94 7.63 1.24
CA THR A 152 22.62 6.64 2.08
C THR A 152 21.66 6.13 3.15
N ILE A 153 21.24 4.86 3.01
CA ILE A 153 20.39 4.16 3.97
C ILE A 153 21.26 3.30 4.87
N GLU A 154 21.23 3.58 6.18
CA GLU A 154 22.03 2.90 7.20
C GLU A 154 21.51 1.49 7.50
N GLU A 155 20.20 1.30 7.54
CA GLU A 155 19.60 0.00 7.78
C GLU A 155 19.80 -0.95 6.59
N GLU A 156 20.02 -2.23 6.90
CA GLU A 156 20.24 -3.28 5.89
C GLU A 156 18.94 -3.66 5.16
N TYR A 157 17.80 -3.51 5.84
CA TYR A 157 16.47 -3.84 5.34
C TYR A 157 15.63 -2.58 5.15
N ILE A 158 14.64 -2.64 4.27
CA ILE A 158 13.68 -1.57 3.99
C ILE A 158 12.28 -2.17 4.05
N LEU A 159 11.38 -1.54 4.81
CA LEU A 159 9.94 -1.71 4.70
C LEU A 159 9.42 -0.74 3.64
N MET A 160 8.89 -1.26 2.54
CA MET A 160 8.05 -0.47 1.63
C MET A 160 6.65 -0.39 2.23
N ALA A 161 6.17 0.83 2.53
CA ALA A 161 4.89 1.11 3.17
C ALA A 161 4.02 2.08 2.34
N GLU A 162 2.72 2.14 2.66
CA GLU A 162 1.74 3.04 2.01
C GLU A 162 1.18 4.09 2.99
N PRO A 163 0.65 5.22 2.49
CA PRO A 163 0.13 6.28 3.35
C PRO A 163 -1.04 5.83 4.23
N ASP A 164 -1.81 4.85 3.77
CA ASP A 164 -2.96 4.26 4.48
C ASP A 164 -2.60 3.06 5.36
N HIS A 165 -1.34 2.96 5.76
CA HIS A 165 -0.91 2.05 6.82
C HIS A 165 -0.97 2.73 8.19
N ILE A 166 -1.45 2.00 9.19
CA ILE A 166 -1.31 2.35 10.61
C ILE A 166 -0.66 1.18 11.33
N PHE A 167 0.48 1.42 11.98
CA PHE A 167 1.13 0.42 12.83
C PHE A 167 0.34 0.25 14.12
N VAL A 168 -0.21 -0.95 14.35
CA VAL A 168 -1.07 -1.27 15.51
C VAL A 168 -0.36 -2.11 16.56
N ASN A 169 0.66 -2.88 16.16
CA ASN A 169 1.50 -3.68 17.04
C ASN A 169 2.99 -3.46 16.71
N PRO A 170 3.92 -3.68 17.67
CA PRO A 170 5.36 -3.59 17.40
C PRO A 170 5.76 -4.53 16.27
N LEU A 171 6.34 -3.99 15.20
CA LEU A 171 6.71 -4.75 14.01
C LEU A 171 8.18 -5.20 14.10
N PRO A 172 8.46 -6.51 14.26
CA PRO A 172 9.81 -7.04 14.11
C PRO A 172 10.18 -7.15 12.63
N ASN A 173 11.46 -7.37 12.35
CA ASN A 173 11.92 -7.66 10.99
C ASN A 173 11.42 -9.06 10.59
N LEU A 174 10.43 -9.10 9.71
CA LEU A 174 9.80 -10.34 9.26
C LEU A 174 10.62 -11.06 8.19
N ALA A 175 11.55 -10.35 7.52
CA ALA A 175 12.44 -10.89 6.51
C ALA A 175 13.58 -11.70 7.16
N ARG A 176 14.21 -12.59 6.37
CA ARG A 176 15.31 -13.42 6.86
C ARG A 176 16.38 -13.63 5.81
N GLY A 177 17.59 -13.13 6.06
CA GLY A 177 18.68 -13.21 5.08
C GLY A 177 18.23 -12.60 3.75
N GLU A 178 18.33 -13.38 2.67
CA GLU A 178 17.95 -12.97 1.32
C GLU A 178 16.45 -13.09 1.02
N TYR A 179 15.65 -13.66 1.94
CA TYR A 179 14.22 -13.85 1.75
C TYR A 179 13.44 -12.66 2.31
N PRO A 180 12.87 -11.79 1.45
CA PRO A 180 12.01 -10.70 1.90
C PRO A 180 10.73 -11.26 2.51
N ALA A 181 10.05 -10.49 3.34
CA ALA A 181 8.72 -10.86 3.84
C ALA A 181 7.66 -9.94 3.22
N GLY A 182 6.56 -10.51 2.75
CA GLY A 182 5.50 -9.76 2.06
C GLY A 182 4.11 -10.27 2.39
N PHE A 183 3.11 -9.41 2.23
CA PHE A 183 1.71 -9.82 2.38
C PHE A 183 1.20 -10.49 1.09
N PRO A 184 0.59 -11.68 1.15
CA PRO A 184 0.00 -12.33 -0.01
C PRO A 184 -1.34 -11.68 -0.38
N PHE A 185 -1.45 -11.21 -1.62
CA PHE A 185 -2.67 -10.61 -2.15
C PHE A 185 -3.46 -11.64 -2.95
N PHE A 186 -4.66 -11.97 -2.48
CA PHE A 186 -5.51 -13.00 -3.09
C PHE A 186 -5.91 -12.71 -4.56
N TYR A 187 -5.78 -11.46 -5.01
CA TYR A 187 -6.09 -11.02 -6.37
C TYR A 187 -4.84 -10.96 -7.29
N ILE A 188 -3.64 -11.18 -6.76
CA ILE A 188 -2.43 -11.38 -7.56
C ILE A 188 -2.28 -12.86 -7.82
N LYS A 189 -2.60 -13.29 -9.05
CA LYS A 189 -2.68 -14.70 -9.43
C LYS A 189 -1.94 -14.95 -10.75
N PRO A 190 -0.61 -15.06 -10.72
CA PRO A 190 0.19 -15.21 -11.94
C PRO A 190 -0.14 -16.47 -12.75
N ASP A 191 -0.54 -17.55 -12.07
CA ASP A 191 -0.98 -18.82 -12.64
C ASP A 191 -2.29 -18.71 -13.43
N GLU A 192 -3.31 -18.01 -12.89
CA GLU A 192 -4.57 -17.74 -13.60
C GLU A 192 -4.40 -16.75 -14.77
N ASN A 193 -3.23 -16.12 -14.89
CA ASN A 193 -2.93 -15.09 -15.89
C ASN A 193 -1.71 -15.43 -16.76
N GLU A 194 -1.34 -16.72 -16.87
CA GLU A 194 -0.09 -17.16 -17.50
C GLU A 194 0.15 -16.52 -18.88
N ASN A 195 -0.85 -16.52 -19.76
CA ASN A 195 -0.71 -15.98 -21.12
C ASN A 195 -0.24 -14.52 -21.16
N ILE A 196 -0.74 -13.68 -20.25
CA ILE A 196 -0.34 -12.27 -20.14
C ILE A 196 1.02 -12.16 -19.45
N ILE A 197 1.22 -12.93 -18.38
CA ILE A 197 2.48 -12.94 -17.62
C ILE A 197 3.67 -13.35 -18.49
N ARG A 198 3.51 -14.28 -19.44
CA ARG A 198 4.60 -14.72 -20.33
C ARG A 198 5.18 -13.62 -21.22
N LYS A 199 4.48 -12.51 -21.43
CA LYS A 199 5.04 -11.32 -22.12
C LYS A 199 6.16 -10.64 -21.32
N TYR A 200 6.18 -10.85 -20.00
CA TYR A 200 7.09 -10.20 -19.05
C TYR A 200 7.98 -11.19 -18.28
N TYR A 201 7.57 -12.45 -18.19
CA TYR A 201 8.31 -13.55 -17.58
C TYR A 201 8.44 -14.74 -18.56
N PRO A 202 9.47 -14.71 -19.45
CA PRO A 202 9.66 -15.72 -20.49
C PRO A 202 9.80 -17.14 -19.93
N LYS A 203 9.49 -18.16 -20.75
CA LYS A 203 9.50 -19.57 -20.31
C LYS A 203 10.89 -20.02 -19.84
N GLU A 204 11.94 -19.43 -20.39
CA GLU A 204 13.34 -19.69 -20.06
C GLU A 204 13.70 -19.24 -18.64
N LYS A 205 12.90 -18.34 -18.04
CA LYS A 205 13.07 -17.91 -16.65
C LYS A 205 12.44 -18.87 -15.63
N GLY A 206 11.62 -19.81 -16.07
CA GLY A 206 11.00 -20.83 -15.23
C GLY A 206 9.46 -20.82 -15.26
N PRO A 207 8.80 -21.60 -14.40
CA PRO A 207 7.34 -21.65 -14.32
C PRO A 207 6.77 -20.35 -13.73
N VAL A 208 5.55 -19.98 -14.11
CA VAL A 208 4.88 -18.77 -13.56
C VAL A 208 4.60 -18.87 -12.07
N THR A 209 4.61 -20.09 -11.51
CA THR A 209 4.50 -20.34 -10.07
C THR A 209 5.69 -19.82 -9.27
N ASN A 210 6.80 -19.43 -9.93
CA ASN A 210 7.89 -18.71 -9.28
C ASN A 210 7.55 -17.24 -9.00
N ILE A 211 6.45 -16.71 -9.54
CA ILE A 211 6.00 -15.35 -9.25
C ILE A 211 5.09 -15.43 -8.03
N ASP A 212 5.57 -14.89 -6.92
CA ASP A 212 4.81 -14.85 -5.67
C ASP A 212 3.51 -14.03 -5.84
N PRO A 213 2.40 -14.40 -5.18
CA PRO A 213 1.13 -13.68 -5.23
C PRO A 213 1.18 -12.42 -4.34
N ILE A 214 2.09 -11.50 -4.62
CA ILE A 214 2.42 -10.34 -3.79
C ILE A 214 2.40 -9.03 -4.59
N GLY A 215 2.44 -7.91 -3.88
CA GLY A 215 2.75 -6.59 -4.43
C GLY A 215 3.94 -5.98 -3.69
N ASN A 216 4.27 -4.73 -3.99
CA ASN A 216 5.42 -4.05 -3.39
C ASN A 216 5.24 -3.72 -1.89
N SER A 217 4.00 -3.63 -1.39
CA SER A 217 3.74 -3.12 -0.04
C SER A 217 2.56 -3.85 0.65
N PRO A 218 2.67 -4.21 1.94
CA PRO A 218 3.89 -4.11 2.75
C PRO A 218 4.87 -5.23 2.38
N VAL A 219 6.15 -4.85 2.20
CA VAL A 219 7.27 -5.79 2.04
C VAL A 219 8.47 -5.30 2.84
N ILE A 220 9.09 -6.17 3.63
CA ILE A 220 10.42 -5.95 4.21
C ILE A 220 11.43 -6.70 3.35
N ILE A 221 12.40 -5.98 2.78
CA ILE A 221 13.37 -6.50 1.81
C ILE A 221 14.77 -5.97 2.12
N ARG A 222 15.82 -6.76 1.88
CA ARG A 222 17.19 -6.23 1.97
C ARG A 222 17.38 -5.13 0.93
N LYS A 223 18.07 -4.06 1.33
CA LYS A 223 18.35 -2.90 0.48
C LYS A 223 19.01 -3.29 -0.84
N ASP A 224 20.03 -4.14 -0.82
CA ASP A 224 20.77 -4.53 -2.02
C ASP A 224 19.94 -5.39 -2.99
N ILE A 225 18.95 -6.12 -2.50
CA ILE A 225 17.97 -6.81 -3.33
C ILE A 225 17.01 -5.79 -3.94
N LEU A 226 16.52 -4.84 -3.14
CA LEU A 226 15.63 -3.79 -3.63
C LEU A 226 16.30 -2.93 -4.72
N GLU A 227 17.57 -2.56 -4.55
CA GLU A 227 18.40 -1.84 -5.53
C GLU A 227 18.46 -2.59 -6.88
N LYS A 228 18.56 -3.92 -6.86
CA LYS A 228 18.58 -4.75 -8.08
C LYS A 228 17.21 -4.82 -8.77
N ILE A 229 16.13 -4.97 -8.00
CA ILE A 229 14.80 -5.17 -8.58
C ILE A 229 14.12 -3.86 -8.99
N ALA A 230 14.40 -2.72 -8.33
CA ALA A 230 13.66 -1.47 -8.53
C ALA A 230 13.70 -0.95 -9.98
N PRO A 231 14.85 -0.94 -10.69
CA PRO A 231 14.87 -0.56 -12.11
C PRO A 231 14.07 -1.53 -13.00
N THR A 232 14.08 -2.82 -12.68
CA THR A 232 13.33 -3.84 -13.43
C THR A 232 11.83 -3.69 -13.17
N TRP A 233 11.44 -3.46 -11.92
CA TRP A 233 10.07 -3.16 -11.51
C TRP A 233 9.52 -1.96 -12.28
N MET A 234 10.23 -0.83 -12.31
CA MET A 234 9.88 0.35 -13.11
C MET A 234 9.64 0.00 -14.58
N ASN A 235 10.62 -0.67 -15.21
CA ASN A 235 10.55 -0.99 -16.64
C ASN A 235 9.41 -1.95 -16.97
N VAL A 236 9.17 -2.96 -16.13
CA VAL A 236 8.04 -3.89 -16.31
C VAL A 236 6.72 -3.15 -16.11
N SER A 237 6.61 -2.26 -15.12
CA SER A 237 5.39 -1.45 -14.91
C SER A 237 5.05 -0.59 -16.13
N LEU A 238 6.05 0.08 -16.73
CA LEU A 238 5.85 0.88 -17.95
C LEU A 238 5.44 0.00 -19.13
N ARG A 239 6.13 -1.12 -19.36
CA ARG A 239 5.78 -2.06 -20.44
C ARG A 239 4.40 -2.69 -20.27
N MET A 240 3.97 -2.96 -19.04
CA MET A 240 2.63 -3.44 -18.74
C MET A 240 1.59 -2.35 -19.01
N LYS A 241 1.89 -1.09 -18.66
CA LYS A 241 0.99 0.04 -18.92
C LYS A 241 0.85 0.35 -20.41
N ASP A 242 1.91 0.13 -21.18
CA ASP A 242 1.93 0.37 -22.63
C ASP A 242 1.19 -0.72 -23.43
N ASP A 243 1.03 -1.93 -22.88
CA ASP A 243 0.31 -3.05 -23.49
C ASP A 243 -1.20 -2.97 -23.15
N PRO A 244 -2.08 -2.71 -24.14
CA PRO A 244 -3.51 -2.47 -23.85
C PRO A 244 -4.25 -3.66 -23.25
N GLU A 245 -3.84 -4.89 -23.57
CA GLU A 245 -4.44 -6.11 -23.02
C GLU A 245 -4.08 -6.26 -21.54
N THR A 246 -2.81 -6.01 -21.21
CA THR A 246 -2.28 -6.11 -19.86
C THR A 246 -2.80 -4.99 -18.97
N ASP A 247 -2.80 -3.74 -19.45
CA ASP A 247 -3.38 -2.60 -18.74
C ASP A 247 -4.86 -2.83 -18.44
N LYS A 248 -5.63 -3.30 -19.43
CA LYS A 248 -7.04 -3.65 -19.23
C LYS A 248 -7.22 -4.79 -18.23
N LYS A 249 -6.36 -5.81 -18.24
CA LYS A 249 -6.50 -6.99 -17.39
C LYS A 249 -6.14 -6.71 -15.93
N PHE A 250 -4.99 -6.09 -15.69
CA PHE A 250 -4.48 -5.86 -14.34
C PHE A 250 -4.92 -4.52 -13.75
N GLY A 251 -5.19 -3.52 -14.58
CA GLY A 251 -5.74 -2.24 -14.17
C GLY A 251 -4.99 -1.62 -13.00
N TRP A 252 -5.70 -1.34 -11.91
CA TRP A 252 -5.14 -0.64 -10.75
C TRP A 252 -4.05 -1.41 -10.00
N VAL A 253 -3.97 -2.73 -10.14
CA VAL A 253 -2.97 -3.58 -9.47
C VAL A 253 -1.81 -3.99 -10.40
N LEU A 254 -1.73 -3.38 -11.58
CA LEU A 254 -0.69 -3.66 -12.58
C LEU A 254 0.71 -3.44 -12.04
N GLU A 255 0.93 -2.36 -11.28
CA GLU A 255 2.23 -2.10 -10.65
C GLU A 255 2.64 -3.24 -9.69
N MET A 256 1.69 -3.78 -8.92
CA MET A 256 1.93 -4.91 -8.02
C MET A 256 2.35 -6.17 -8.77
N TYR A 257 1.68 -6.48 -9.90
CA TYR A 257 2.11 -7.57 -10.79
C TYR A 257 3.51 -7.33 -11.35
N ALA A 258 3.85 -6.09 -11.70
CA ALA A 258 5.19 -5.74 -12.17
C ALA A 258 6.25 -5.93 -11.09
N TYR A 259 5.97 -5.60 -9.82
CA TYR A 259 6.88 -5.87 -8.70
C TYR A 259 7.11 -7.38 -8.52
N ALA A 260 6.04 -8.18 -8.55
CA ALA A 260 6.14 -9.62 -8.40
C ALA A 260 6.94 -10.26 -9.56
N VAL A 261 6.67 -9.84 -10.81
CA VAL A 261 7.42 -10.30 -11.99
C VAL A 261 8.89 -9.87 -11.90
N ALA A 262 9.18 -8.62 -11.51
CA ALA A 262 10.56 -8.15 -11.35
C ALA A 262 11.31 -8.96 -10.29
N SER A 263 10.67 -9.25 -9.16
CA SER A 263 11.25 -10.10 -8.12
C SER A 263 11.61 -11.48 -8.66
N ALA A 264 10.68 -12.13 -9.37
CA ALA A 264 10.91 -13.44 -9.97
C ALA A 264 12.00 -13.44 -11.06
N LEU A 265 12.10 -12.38 -11.87
CA LEU A 265 13.15 -12.22 -12.89
C LEU A 265 14.57 -12.20 -12.27
N HIS A 266 14.67 -11.76 -11.02
CA HIS A 266 15.89 -11.73 -10.22
C HIS A 266 16.03 -12.90 -9.25
N GLY A 267 15.15 -13.91 -9.32
CA GLY A 267 15.20 -15.11 -8.47
C GLY A 267 14.82 -14.86 -7.00
N VAL A 268 14.13 -13.75 -6.71
CA VAL A 268 13.71 -13.39 -5.35
C VAL A 268 12.39 -14.08 -5.01
N GLN A 269 12.34 -14.74 -3.85
CA GLN A 269 11.13 -15.38 -3.28
C GLN A 269 10.82 -14.82 -1.91
N HIS A 270 9.53 -14.65 -1.60
CA HIS A 270 9.07 -13.99 -0.39
C HIS A 270 8.58 -14.99 0.67
N ILE A 271 8.86 -14.68 1.93
CA ILE A 271 8.16 -15.23 3.08
C ILE A 271 6.76 -14.60 3.12
N LEU A 272 5.74 -15.35 2.70
CA LEU A 272 4.36 -14.88 2.66
C LEU A 272 3.75 -14.83 4.06
N ARG A 273 3.35 -13.64 4.51
CA ARG A 273 2.87 -13.37 5.87
C ARG A 273 1.46 -12.76 5.85
N LYS A 274 0.44 -13.60 6.08
CA LYS A 274 -0.96 -13.16 6.21
C LYS A 274 -1.22 -12.29 7.45
N ASP A 275 -0.30 -12.35 8.42
CA ASP A 275 -0.32 -11.57 9.64
C ASP A 275 0.38 -10.21 9.51
N PHE A 276 1.01 -9.94 8.36
CA PHE A 276 1.73 -8.70 8.15
C PHE A 276 0.80 -7.48 8.21
N MET A 277 -0.38 -7.58 7.61
CA MET A 277 -1.40 -6.54 7.68
C MET A 277 -2.82 -7.13 7.78
N LEU A 278 -3.78 -6.28 8.11
CA LEU A 278 -5.21 -6.52 8.04
C LEU A 278 -5.93 -5.42 7.26
N GLN A 279 -7.10 -5.72 6.74
CA GLN A 279 -7.89 -4.86 5.87
C GLN A 279 -9.34 -4.75 6.37
N PRO A 280 -9.62 -3.84 7.32
CA PRO A 280 -10.99 -3.52 7.71
C PRO A 280 -11.80 -3.00 6.49
N PRO A 281 -13.11 -3.32 6.41
CA PRO A 281 -13.93 -4.03 7.39
C PRO A 281 -13.88 -5.56 7.28
N TRP A 282 -13.05 -6.14 6.41
CA TRP A 282 -13.06 -7.57 6.09
C TRP A 282 -12.37 -8.43 7.15
N ASP A 283 -11.24 -7.96 7.65
CA ASP A 283 -10.57 -8.57 8.81
C ASP A 283 -11.19 -8.01 10.09
N LEU A 284 -11.83 -8.87 10.90
CA LEU A 284 -12.68 -8.41 12.01
C LEU A 284 -11.92 -8.04 13.29
N GLU A 285 -10.76 -8.66 13.50
CA GLU A 285 -9.96 -8.59 14.73
C GLU A 285 -8.54 -8.11 14.44
N ILE A 286 -7.94 -7.39 15.39
CA ILE A 286 -6.53 -6.98 15.30
C ILE A 286 -5.61 -8.17 15.53
N GLY A 287 -5.79 -8.85 16.67
CA GLY A 287 -4.95 -9.97 17.09
C GLY A 287 -3.46 -9.60 17.11
N TYR A 288 -2.63 -10.48 16.55
CA TYR A 288 -1.16 -10.34 16.47
C TYR A 288 -0.67 -9.65 15.20
N ARG A 289 -1.57 -9.06 14.39
CA ARG A 289 -1.23 -8.45 13.10
C ARG A 289 -0.62 -7.06 13.28
N PHE A 290 0.25 -6.64 12.37
CA PHE A 290 1.09 -5.46 12.62
C PHE A 290 0.56 -4.15 12.03
N ILE A 291 -0.09 -4.21 10.86
CA ILE A 291 -0.48 -3.02 10.10
C ILE A 291 -1.98 -3.07 9.80
N ILE A 292 -2.71 -2.00 10.13
CA ILE A 292 -4.03 -1.75 9.55
C ILE A 292 -3.82 -1.06 8.21
N HIS A 293 -4.31 -1.66 7.12
CA HIS A 293 -4.38 -1.06 5.79
C HIS A 293 -5.83 -0.65 5.50
N TYR A 294 -6.16 0.63 5.69
CA TYR A 294 -7.55 1.13 5.61
C TYR A 294 -7.97 1.50 4.18
N THR A 295 -7.84 0.55 3.26
CA THR A 295 -8.15 0.77 1.85
C THR A 295 -9.64 0.77 1.52
N TYR A 296 -10.48 0.06 2.29
CA TYR A 296 -11.91 -0.08 2.03
C TYR A 296 -12.75 0.90 2.84
N GLY A 297 -13.87 1.34 2.26
CA GLY A 297 -14.90 2.07 2.99
C GLY A 297 -15.55 1.18 4.05
N CYS A 298 -15.71 1.71 5.25
CA CYS A 298 -16.39 1.08 6.37
C CYS A 298 -17.77 1.69 6.51
N ASP A 299 -18.77 1.09 5.85
CA ASP A 299 -20.16 1.56 5.83
C ASP A 299 -21.06 0.66 6.65
N TYR A 300 -21.71 1.19 7.68
CA TYR A 300 -22.53 0.42 8.61
C TYR A 300 -23.87 1.09 8.87
N ASN A 301 -24.90 0.29 9.12
CA ASN A 301 -26.13 0.79 9.73
C ASN A 301 -25.96 0.96 11.24
N MET A 302 -26.91 1.60 11.91
CA MET A 302 -26.83 1.86 13.35
C MET A 302 -26.94 0.61 14.24
N LYS A 303 -27.25 -0.56 13.65
CA LYS A 303 -27.21 -1.87 14.34
C LYS A 303 -25.83 -2.54 14.26
N GLY A 304 -24.87 -1.94 13.56
CA GLY A 304 -23.53 -2.48 13.38
C GLY A 304 -23.39 -3.47 12.23
N GLU A 305 -24.35 -3.51 11.29
CA GLU A 305 -24.32 -4.38 10.12
C GLU A 305 -23.71 -3.64 8.93
N LEU A 306 -22.78 -4.31 8.21
CA LEU A 306 -22.10 -3.73 7.06
C LEU A 306 -23.07 -3.52 5.89
N THR A 307 -23.09 -2.32 5.30
CA THR A 307 -23.98 -1.97 4.18
C THR A 307 -23.26 -2.07 2.84
N TYR A 308 -23.36 -3.25 2.21
CA TYR A 308 -22.69 -3.52 0.94
C TYR A 308 -23.10 -2.58 -0.19
N GLY A 309 -22.10 -1.94 -0.82
CA GLY A 309 -22.29 -1.10 -2.01
C GLY A 309 -23.15 0.15 -1.79
N LYS A 310 -23.39 0.54 -0.53
CA LYS A 310 -24.20 1.70 -0.15
C LYS A 310 -23.50 2.48 0.96
N ILE A 311 -23.70 3.78 0.95
CA ILE A 311 -23.27 4.65 2.04
C ILE A 311 -24.06 4.27 3.29
N GLY A 312 -23.35 3.89 4.35
CA GLY A 312 -23.94 3.52 5.63
C GLY A 312 -24.43 4.74 6.41
N GLU A 313 -25.26 4.50 7.42
CA GLU A 313 -25.68 5.55 8.38
C GLU A 313 -24.47 6.03 9.20
N TRP A 314 -23.56 5.12 9.54
CA TRP A 314 -22.21 5.43 10.00
C TRP A 314 -21.20 5.04 8.92
N ARG A 315 -20.21 5.89 8.69
CA ARG A 315 -19.19 5.67 7.67
C ARG A 315 -17.81 6.18 8.09
N PHE A 316 -16.79 5.38 7.78
CA PHE A 316 -15.42 5.85 7.62
C PHE A 316 -14.87 5.41 6.26
N ASP A 317 -14.60 6.35 5.36
CA ASP A 317 -13.89 6.08 4.11
C ASP A 317 -12.94 7.23 3.81
N LYS A 318 -11.66 6.92 3.64
CA LYS A 318 -10.64 7.91 3.29
C LYS A 318 -10.96 8.67 2.01
N ARG A 319 -11.70 8.08 1.07
CA ARG A 319 -12.12 8.71 -0.19
C ARG A 319 -13.21 9.77 0.01
N SER A 320 -13.78 9.89 1.20
CA SER A 320 -14.59 11.05 1.59
C SER A 320 -13.73 12.28 1.90
N HIS A 321 -12.40 12.13 1.97
CA HIS A 321 -11.43 13.14 2.41
C HIS A 321 -10.34 13.39 1.35
N LEU A 322 -10.76 13.58 0.08
CA LEU A 322 -9.82 13.80 -1.04
C LEU A 322 -9.21 15.21 -1.04
N ARG A 323 -9.93 16.20 -0.52
CA ARG A 323 -9.58 17.63 -0.60
C ARG A 323 -8.97 18.18 0.69
N GLY A 324 -8.76 17.33 1.69
CA GLY A 324 -8.28 17.73 3.00
C GLY A 324 -8.46 16.60 4.02
N PRO A 325 -7.95 16.78 5.24
CA PRO A 325 -8.01 15.76 6.29
C PRO A 325 -9.45 15.48 6.75
N PRO A 326 -9.70 14.29 7.34
CA PRO A 326 -10.93 14.07 8.10
C PRO A 326 -11.03 15.03 9.29
N PRO A 327 -12.25 15.38 9.75
CA PRO A 327 -12.42 16.21 10.93
C PRO A 327 -11.85 15.52 12.17
N ARG A 328 -11.51 16.31 13.19
CA ARG A 328 -11.22 15.79 14.53
C ARG A 328 -12.45 15.14 15.14
N ASN A 329 -12.23 14.13 15.98
CA ASN A 329 -13.28 13.47 16.74
C ASN A 329 -14.41 12.88 15.86
N ILE A 330 -14.02 12.05 14.89
CA ILE A 330 -14.94 11.24 14.09
C ILE A 330 -15.76 10.37 15.04
N SER A 331 -17.07 10.27 14.81
CA SER A 331 -17.95 9.46 15.65
C SER A 331 -17.48 8.01 15.68
N MET A 332 -17.51 7.41 16.87
CA MET A 332 -17.23 5.97 17.01
C MET A 332 -18.31 5.16 16.29
N PRO A 333 -17.96 4.02 15.66
CA PRO A 333 -18.94 3.16 15.02
C PRO A 333 -19.96 2.61 16.03
N PRO A 334 -21.18 2.25 15.57
CA PRO A 334 -22.23 1.70 16.43
C PRO A 334 -21.84 0.36 17.08
N PRO A 335 -22.51 -0.05 18.17
CA PRO A 335 -22.34 -1.38 18.75
C PRO A 335 -22.48 -2.48 17.67
N GLY A 336 -21.74 -3.57 17.78
CA GLY A 336 -21.74 -4.67 16.80
C GLY A 336 -20.73 -4.51 15.66
N VAL A 337 -20.19 -3.32 15.41
CA VAL A 337 -19.11 -3.12 14.42
C VAL A 337 -17.81 -3.80 14.91
N PRO A 338 -17.07 -4.51 14.02
CA PRO A 338 -15.87 -5.25 14.36
C PRO A 338 -14.78 -4.45 15.09
N GLU A 339 -13.96 -5.17 15.88
CA GLU A 339 -12.84 -4.61 16.64
C GLU A 339 -11.87 -3.84 15.75
N SER A 340 -11.58 -4.35 14.57
CA SER A 340 -10.62 -3.76 13.64
C SER A 340 -11.03 -2.36 13.16
N VAL A 341 -12.31 -2.16 12.82
CA VAL A 341 -12.87 -0.87 12.41
C VAL A 341 -12.93 0.08 13.60
N ARG A 342 -13.34 -0.42 14.77
CA ARG A 342 -13.33 0.37 16.02
C ARG A 342 -11.94 0.88 16.36
N THR A 343 -10.93 0.02 16.21
CA THR A 343 -9.54 0.35 16.48
C THR A 343 -9.00 1.36 15.47
N LEU A 344 -9.26 1.16 14.18
CA LEU A 344 -8.94 2.13 13.13
C LEU A 344 -9.46 3.53 13.48
N VAL A 345 -10.74 3.67 13.82
CA VAL A 345 -11.35 4.97 14.13
C VAL A 345 -10.76 5.59 15.40
N LYS A 346 -10.51 4.78 16.45
CA LYS A 346 -9.80 5.25 17.66
C LYS A 346 -8.42 5.80 17.33
N MET A 347 -7.67 5.07 16.51
CA MET A 347 -6.30 5.42 16.16
C MET A 347 -6.24 6.67 15.26
N VAL A 348 -7.20 6.82 14.34
CA VAL A 348 -7.37 8.04 13.56
C VAL A 348 -7.70 9.22 14.49
N ASN A 349 -8.69 9.09 15.37
CA ASN A 349 -9.07 10.13 16.31
C ASN A 349 -7.95 10.54 17.27
N GLU A 350 -7.12 9.59 17.69
CA GLU A 350 -5.97 9.90 18.53
C GLU A 350 -4.89 10.68 17.75
N ALA A 351 -4.52 10.24 16.55
CA ALA A 351 -3.54 10.94 15.70
C ALA A 351 -4.05 12.35 15.35
N THR A 352 -5.20 12.40 14.68
CA THR A 352 -6.32 13.27 15.00
C THR A 352 -6.05 14.42 15.96
N ALA A 353 -6.34 14.14 17.23
CA ALA A 353 -6.26 15.04 18.37
C ALA A 353 -4.84 15.58 18.63
N ASN A 354 -3.80 14.78 18.40
CA ASN A 354 -2.45 15.09 18.85
C ASN A 354 -1.54 15.69 17.78
N ILE A 355 -1.91 15.65 16.51
CA ILE A 355 -1.14 16.26 15.42
C ILE A 355 -1.40 17.78 15.39
N PRO A 356 -0.37 18.64 15.57
CA PRO A 356 -0.52 20.09 15.51
C PRO A 356 -0.94 20.56 14.11
N GLY A 357 -1.75 21.62 14.01
CA GLY A 357 -2.14 22.15 12.70
C GLY A 357 -2.85 21.14 11.79
N TRP A 358 -3.55 20.15 12.37
CA TRP A 358 -4.29 19.13 11.60
C TRP A 358 -5.24 19.76 10.57
N ASP A 359 -6.01 20.76 10.99
CA ASP A 359 -7.08 21.35 10.20
C ASP A 359 -6.57 22.25 9.04
N ALA A 360 -5.25 22.48 8.96
CA ALA A 360 -4.59 23.29 7.94
C ALA A 360 -3.87 22.46 6.85
N THR A 361 -4.06 21.14 6.83
CA THR A 361 -3.34 20.19 5.96
C THR A 361 -3.86 20.15 4.52
#